data_AF-A0A7S2FCA6-F1
#
_entry.id   AF-A0A7S2FCA6-F1
#
_cell.length_a   1.000
_cell.length_b   1.000
_cell.length_c   1.000
_cell.angle_alpha   90.00
_cell.angle_beta   90.00
_cell.angle_gamma   90.00
#
_symmetry.space_group_name_H-M   'P 1'
#
loop_
_entity.id
_entity.type
_entity.pdbx_description
1 polymer ?
#
loop_
_entity_poly.entity_id
_entity_poly.type
_entity_poly.pdbx_seq_one_letter_code
_entity_poly.pdbx_strand_id
1 'polypeptide(L)'
;QPALFPGWTLRFYVDDTVPNHVQGALRNQGCEIVNMAKSGVVGAIAGMFWRFLVADDVRVDRFIVRDADSRLNARDAFAVLEWIQSGVPIHSVRDHPNHERPMNGGLW
;
A
#
# COMPACT_ATOMS: atom_id res chain seq x y z
N GLN A 1 5.49 13.63 2.52
CA GLN A 1 6.40 13.18 1.45
C GLN A 1 5.74 13.32 0.06
N PRO A 2 5.57 14.54 -0.49
CA PRO A 2 5.09 14.70 -1.87
C PRO A 2 6.18 14.51 -2.94
N ALA A 3 7.46 14.66 -2.57
CA ALA A 3 8.55 14.77 -3.53
C ALA A 3 8.96 13.45 -4.21
N LEU A 4 8.79 12.30 -3.54
CA LEU A 4 9.23 11.00 -4.08
C LEU A 4 8.16 10.31 -4.93
N PHE A 5 6.89 10.49 -4.60
CA PHE A 5 5.76 9.85 -5.27
C PHE A 5 4.68 10.90 -5.63
N PRO A 6 5.00 11.86 -6.51
CA PRO A 6 4.02 12.87 -6.92
C PRO A 6 2.82 12.20 -7.61
N GLY A 7 1.61 12.64 -7.25
CA GLY A 7 0.35 12.09 -7.80
C GLY A 7 -0.14 10.80 -7.15
N TRP A 8 0.62 10.20 -6.23
CA TRP A 8 0.19 9.03 -5.47
C TRP A 8 -0.49 9.43 -4.17
N THR A 9 -1.53 8.69 -3.79
CA THR A 9 -2.22 8.84 -2.51
C THR A 9 -1.98 7.60 -1.65
N LEU A 10 -1.57 7.81 -0.40
CA LEU A 10 -1.45 6.70 0.55
C LEU A 10 -2.84 6.33 1.06
N ARG A 11 -3.18 5.04 0.96
CA ARG A 11 -4.42 4.46 1.50
C ARG A 11 -4.08 3.49 2.62
N PHE A 12 -4.67 3.68 3.79
CA PHE A 12 -4.53 2.78 4.93
C PHE A 12 -5.85 2.08 5.23
N TYR A 13 -5.77 0.75 5.40
CA TYR A 13 -6.86 -0.08 5.88
C TYR A 13 -6.69 -0.26 7.39
N VAL A 14 -7.66 0.19 8.17
CA VAL A 14 -7.56 0.26 9.64
C VAL A 14 -8.75 -0.40 10.31
N ASP A 15 -8.56 -0.95 11.51
CA ASP A 15 -9.63 -1.41 12.39
C ASP A 15 -9.77 -0.51 13.63
N ASP A 16 -10.60 -0.93 14.58
CA ASP A 16 -10.87 -0.18 15.81
C ASP A 16 -9.67 -0.14 16.79
N THR A 17 -8.60 -0.89 16.51
CA THR A 17 -7.36 -0.83 17.33
C THR A 17 -6.50 0.38 16.99
N VAL A 18 -6.68 0.99 15.81
CA VAL A 18 -5.93 2.19 15.39
C VAL A 18 -6.58 3.45 15.98
N PRO A 19 -5.90 4.19 16.89
CA PRO A 19 -6.51 5.32 17.58
C PRO A 19 -7.02 6.42 16.64
N ASN A 20 -8.17 7.02 17.00
CA ASN A 20 -8.80 8.08 16.20
C ASN A 20 -7.87 9.26 15.89
N HIS A 21 -6.98 9.63 16.82
CA HIS A 21 -6.03 10.72 16.60
C HIS A 21 -4.98 10.37 15.52
N VAL A 22 -4.57 9.11 15.41
CA VAL A 22 -3.67 8.62 14.35
C VAL A 22 -4.39 8.67 13.00
N GLN A 23 -5.63 8.17 12.94
CA GLN A 23 -6.43 8.26 11.71
C GLN A 23 -6.66 9.71 11.28
N GLY A 24 -6.91 10.62 12.24
CA GLY A 24 -7.05 12.05 11.99
C GLY A 24 -5.75 12.67 11.44
N ALA A 25 -4.60 12.33 12.02
CA ALA A 25 -3.30 12.80 11.53
C ALA A 25 -3.04 12.34 10.09
N LEU A 26 -3.35 11.09 9.75
CA LEU A 26 -3.22 10.56 8.39
C LEU A 26 -4.13 11.30 7.39
N ARG A 27 -5.40 11.51 7.75
CA ARG A 27 -6.34 12.28 6.91
C ARG A 27 -5.85 13.71 6.68
N ASN A 28 -5.32 14.37 7.72
CA ASN A 28 -4.76 15.73 7.62
C ASN A 28 -3.53 15.80 6.69
N GLN A 29 -2.85 14.68 6.46
CA GLN A 29 -1.76 14.56 5.48
C GLN A 29 -2.26 14.18 4.08
N GLY A 30 -3.58 14.15 3.85
CA GLY A 30 -4.19 13.79 2.58
C GLY A 30 -4.25 12.28 2.31
N CYS A 31 -4.05 11.44 3.34
CA CYS A 31 -4.16 9.99 3.17
C CYS A 31 -5.61 9.54 3.18
N GLU A 32 -5.92 8.51 2.38
CA GLU A 32 -7.19 7.81 2.43
C GLU A 32 -7.20 6.78 3.56
N ILE A 33 -8.33 6.70 4.28
CA ILE A 33 -8.53 5.73 5.35
C ILE A 33 -9.76 4.89 5.03
N VAL A 34 -9.58 3.57 4.94
CA VAL A 34 -10.65 2.59 4.79
C VAL A 34 -10.85 1.86 6.11
N ASN A 35 -12.01 2.04 6.74
CA ASN A 35 -12.32 1.40 8.01
C ASN A 35 -12.85 -0.03 7.77
N MET A 36 -12.15 -1.01 8.32
CA MET A 36 -12.40 -2.45 8.19
C MET A 36 -13.08 -3.06 9.42
N ALA A 37 -13.36 -2.28 10.47
CA ALA A 37 -13.97 -2.77 11.71
C ALA A 37 -15.31 -3.49 11.52
N LYS A 38 -16.06 -3.10 10.49
CA LYS A 38 -17.37 -3.70 10.14
C LYS A 38 -17.31 -4.68 8.97
N SER A 39 -16.12 -5.06 8.50
CA SER A 39 -15.96 -5.96 7.36
C SER A 39 -16.39 -7.41 7.66
N GLY A 40 -16.57 -7.77 8.94
CA GLY A 40 -16.82 -9.15 9.38
C GLY A 40 -15.59 -10.05 9.31
N VAL A 41 -14.46 -9.52 8.83
CA VAL A 41 -13.17 -10.20 8.71
C VAL A 41 -12.35 -9.89 9.96
N VAL A 42 -12.09 -10.91 10.80
CA VAL A 42 -11.49 -10.73 12.13
C VAL A 42 -10.14 -11.46 12.22
N GLY A 43 -9.17 -10.86 12.89
CA GLY A 43 -7.87 -11.47 13.23
C GLY A 43 -6.70 -10.90 12.44
N ALA A 44 -5.49 -11.03 13.01
CA ALA A 44 -4.27 -10.38 12.48
C ALA A 44 -3.91 -10.81 11.05
N ILE A 45 -4.06 -12.11 10.74
CA ILE A 45 -3.85 -12.64 9.38
C ILE A 45 -4.82 -11.99 8.40
N ALA A 46 -6.07 -11.81 8.82
CA ALA A 46 -7.11 -11.23 8.00
C ALA A 46 -6.84 -9.74 7.73
N GLY A 47 -6.35 -9.02 8.74
CA GLY A 47 -5.86 -7.64 8.62
C GLY A 47 -4.75 -7.48 7.60
N MET A 48 -3.82 -8.44 7.52
CA MET A 48 -2.75 -8.41 6.53
C MET A 48 -3.26 -8.46 5.08
N PHE A 49 -4.41 -9.09 4.81
CA PHE A 49 -4.94 -9.19 3.44
C PHE A 49 -5.70 -7.93 2.99
N TRP A 50 -6.13 -7.05 3.89
CA TRP A 50 -6.90 -5.85 3.52
C TRP A 50 -6.15 -4.93 2.56
N ARG A 51 -4.82 -4.89 2.66
CA ARG A 51 -3.97 -4.12 1.76
C ARG A 51 -4.13 -4.50 0.28
N PHE A 52 -4.64 -5.71 -0.03
CA PHE A 52 -4.87 -6.17 -1.39
C PHE A 52 -6.24 -5.76 -1.95
N LEU A 53 -7.16 -5.27 -1.11
CA LEU A 53 -8.51 -4.89 -1.55
C LEU A 53 -8.53 -3.73 -2.55
N VAL A 54 -7.45 -2.96 -2.63
CA VAL A 54 -7.29 -1.93 -3.66
C VAL A 54 -7.31 -2.50 -5.07
N ALA A 55 -6.95 -3.78 -5.25
CA ALA A 55 -6.97 -4.45 -6.55
C ALA A 55 -8.39 -4.60 -7.14
N ASP A 56 -9.43 -4.50 -6.30
CA ASP A 56 -10.84 -4.55 -6.72
C ASP A 56 -11.47 -3.14 -6.81
N ASP A 57 -10.72 -2.07 -6.51
CA ASP A 57 -11.23 -0.69 -6.63
C ASP A 57 -11.11 -0.20 -8.08
N VAL A 58 -12.21 -0.25 -8.82
CA VAL A 58 -12.31 0.17 -10.23
C VAL A 58 -11.95 1.63 -10.49
N ARG A 59 -11.77 2.45 -9.45
CA ARG A 59 -11.36 3.86 -9.56
C ARG A 59 -9.84 4.03 -9.50
N VAL A 60 -9.09 2.95 -9.28
CA VAL A 60 -7.63 2.97 -9.11
C VAL A 60 -6.97 2.33 -10.33
N ASP A 61 -6.26 3.14 -11.12
CA ASP A 61 -5.56 2.64 -12.32
C ASP A 61 -4.29 1.84 -11.98
N ARG A 62 -3.59 2.25 -10.92
CA ARG A 62 -2.34 1.65 -10.44
C ARG A 62 -2.29 1.72 -8.92
N PHE A 63 -1.80 0.66 -8.30
CA PHE A 63 -1.57 0.60 -6.86
C PHE A 63 -0.24 -0.08 -6.59
N ILE A 64 0.30 0.15 -5.39
CA ILE A 64 1.47 -0.54 -4.88
C ILE A 64 1.17 -0.91 -3.43
N VAL A 65 1.41 -2.17 -3.08
CA VAL A 65 1.17 -2.70 -1.75
C VAL A 65 2.45 -2.61 -0.92
N ARG A 66 2.37 -2.05 0.29
CA ARG A 66 3.53 -1.76 1.14
C ARG A 66 3.23 -2.07 2.61
N ASP A 67 4.24 -2.51 3.34
CA ASP A 67 4.19 -2.50 4.80
C ASP A 67 4.31 -1.06 5.33
N ALA A 68 3.55 -0.75 6.37
CA ALA A 68 3.52 0.60 6.97
C ALA A 68 4.80 0.95 7.73
N ASP A 69 5.60 -0.04 8.11
CA ASP A 69 6.91 0.10 8.77
C ASP A 69 8.07 0.25 7.76
N SER A 70 7.78 0.20 6.46
CA SER A 70 8.77 0.37 5.40
C SER A 70 8.83 1.83 4.92
N ARG A 71 9.98 2.48 5.11
CA ARG A 71 10.21 3.85 4.64
C ARG A 71 10.27 3.91 3.12
N LEU A 72 9.58 4.88 2.52
CA LEU A 72 9.68 5.19 1.09
C LEU A 72 11.00 5.90 0.81
N ASN A 73 11.68 5.49 -0.25
CA ASN A 73 12.95 6.07 -0.67
C ASN A 73 13.02 6.31 -2.19
N ALA A 74 14.10 6.91 -2.67
CA ALA A 74 14.27 7.24 -4.09
C ALA A 74 14.36 6.00 -5.00
N ARG A 75 14.95 4.89 -4.53
CA ARG A 75 15.02 3.63 -5.30
C ARG A 75 13.62 3.10 -5.60
N ASP A 76 12.73 3.14 -4.60
CA ASP A 76 11.33 2.72 -4.77
C ASP A 76 10.65 3.56 -5.87
N ALA A 77 10.85 4.89 -5.83
CA ALA A 77 10.27 5.81 -6.82
C ALA A 77 10.80 5.56 -8.24
N PHE A 78 12.11 5.29 -8.38
CA PHE A 78 12.69 4.96 -9.68
C PHE A 78 12.17 3.63 -10.23
N ALA A 79 12.07 2.59 -9.40
CA ALA A 79 11.53 1.29 -9.82
C ALA A 79 10.07 1.37 -10.28
N VAL A 80 9.26 2.17 -9.56
CA VAL A 80 7.87 2.42 -9.92
C VAL A 80 7.75 3.21 -11.22
N LEU A 81 8.62 4.21 -11.43
CA LEU A 81 8.65 4.96 -12.68
C LEU A 81 9.03 4.07 -13.88
N GLU A 82 10.06 3.24 -13.73
CA GLU A 82 10.46 2.26 -14.75
C GLU A 82 9.31 1.30 -15.07
N TRP A 83 8.63 0.78 -14.05
CA TRP A 83 7.46 -0.06 -14.23
C TRP A 83 6.36 0.65 -15.03
N ILE A 84 5.98 1.87 -14.65
CA ILE A 84 4.97 2.65 -15.37
C ILE A 84 5.37 2.83 -16.84
N GLN A 85 6.63 3.15 -17.11
CA GLN A 85 7.16 3.34 -18.46
C GLN A 85 7.20 2.05 -19.28
N SER A 86 7.39 0.89 -18.63
CA SER A 86 7.44 -0.41 -19.30
C SER A 86 6.08 -0.87 -19.86
N GLY A 87 4.97 -0.35 -19.31
CA GLY A 87 3.62 -0.73 -19.73
C GLY A 87 3.18 -2.14 -19.31
N VAL A 88 3.98 -2.87 -18.55
CA VAL A 88 3.61 -4.20 -18.03
C VAL A 88 2.58 -4.07 -16.90
N PRO A 89 1.63 -5.02 -16.76
CA PRO A 89 0.50 -4.85 -15.84
C PRO A 89 0.87 -4.99 -14.36
N ILE A 90 1.98 -5.67 -14.03
CA ILE A 90 2.35 -6.02 -12.66
C ILE A 90 3.82 -5.66 -12.43
N HIS A 91 4.09 -4.93 -11.35
CA HIS A 91 5.43 -4.76 -10.78
C HIS A 91 5.63 -5.78 -9.67
N SER A 92 6.84 -6.29 -9.45
CA SER A 92 7.12 -7.13 -8.26
C SER A 92 8.59 -7.02 -7.94
N VAL A 93 8.90 -6.50 -6.75
CA VAL A 93 10.27 -6.26 -6.30
C VAL A 93 10.76 -7.41 -5.42
N ARG A 94 12.01 -7.82 -5.65
CA ARG A 94 12.73 -8.84 -4.88
C ARG A 94 14.08 -8.30 -4.45
N ASP A 95 14.06 -7.48 -3.42
CA ASP A 95 15.21 -6.75 -2.87
C ASP A 95 15.89 -7.45 -1.68
N HIS A 96 15.37 -8.60 -1.23
CA HIS A 96 15.93 -9.41 -0.14
C HIS A 96 16.03 -10.89 -0.57
N PRO A 97 17.03 -11.67 -0.10
CA PRO A 97 17.17 -13.10 -0.44
C PRO A 97 15.92 -13.95 -0.15
N ASN A 98 15.13 -13.57 0.85
CA ASN A 98 13.88 -14.25 1.20
C ASN A 98 12.68 -13.84 0.34
N HIS A 99 12.83 -12.89 -0.58
CA HIS A 99 11.77 -12.44 -1.51
C HIS A 99 11.71 -13.34 -2.76
N GLU A 100 11.71 -14.66 -2.54
CA GLU A 100 11.79 -15.69 -3.57
C GLU A 100 10.43 -16.09 -4.17
N ARG A 101 9.33 -15.52 -3.66
CA ARG A 101 7.98 -15.82 -4.15
C ARG A 101 7.70 -15.07 -5.47
N PRO A 102 6.84 -15.61 -6.35
CA PRO A 102 6.41 -14.91 -7.56
C PRO A 102 5.80 -13.53 -7.26
N MET A 103 4.94 -13.44 -6.25
CA MET A 103 4.46 -12.20 -5.66
C MET A 103 4.62 -12.24 -4.14
N ASN A 104 5.22 -11.20 -3.57
CA ASN A 104 5.40 -11.06 -2.12
C ASN A 104 4.16 -10.41 -1.49
N GLY A 105 4.11 -10.34 -0.16
CA GLY A 105 3.01 -9.66 0.54
C GLY A 105 3.00 -8.12 0.39
N GLY A 106 4.07 -7.57 -0.16
CA GLY A 106 4.24 -6.15 -0.48
C GLY A 106 5.35 -5.95 -1.51
N LEU A 107 5.66 -4.69 -1.81
CA LEU A 107 6.60 -4.25 -2.84
C LEU A 107 6.21 -4.70 -4.26
N TRP A 108 4.91 -4.62 -4.58
CA TRP A 108 4.35 -4.86 -5.92
C TRP A 108 3.13 -3.98 -6.15
#